data_AF-A0A820GNV8-F1
#
_entry.id   AF-A0A820GNV8-F1
#
_cell.length_a   1.000
_cell.length_b   1.000
_cell.length_c   1.000
_cell.angle_alpha   90.00
_cell.angle_beta   90.00
_cell.angle_gamma   90.00
#
_symmetry.space_group_name_H-M   'P 1'
#
loop_
_entity.id
_entity.type
_entity.pdbx_description
1 polymer ?
#
loop_
_entity_poly.entity_id
_entity_poly.type
_entity_poly.pdbx_seq_one_letter_code
_entity_poly.pdbx_strand_id
1 'polypeptide(L)'
;MAAYANRSWIGLRFLRSLPMMNTPDILQYMGVVKSSRTIRITRLASKFIAVWFTAAGLVHLVENSGDFFCNYCNAQELDIFNAVYYMIVTMTTVGYGDISCKTYLGKFVVLLFLMSGLTQGWSWRDLYHRGAGMEMYLEEMSPSFYGKTYTESALICFKLRVMLLAVDMRQTDEHGHMRSIVDVVPCDECVIVRGCRAFVVGISSEDASRFACFAFLKKQRSIIDVVL
;
A
#
# COMPACT_ATOMS: atom_id res chain seq x y z
N MET A 1 22.13 53.36 9.51
CA MET A 1 21.65 52.13 10.17
C MET A 1 21.70 50.93 9.20
N ALA A 2 22.88 50.39 8.92
CA ALA A 2 23.02 49.22 8.03
C ALA A 2 24.17 48.27 8.44
N ALA A 3 24.70 48.42 9.66
CA ALA A 3 25.87 47.66 10.13
C ALA A 3 25.51 46.41 10.96
N TYR A 4 24.22 46.12 11.16
CA TYR A 4 23.77 44.96 11.97
C TYR A 4 23.20 43.79 11.15
N ALA A 5 23.12 43.93 9.82
CA ALA A 5 22.57 42.89 8.93
C ALA A 5 23.62 41.89 8.40
N ASN A 6 24.85 41.91 8.95
CA ASN A 6 25.90 40.94 8.62
C ASN A 6 26.08 39.86 9.71
N ARG A 7 24.98 39.47 10.39
CA ARG A 7 24.95 38.24 11.21
C ARG A 7 24.13 37.19 10.49
N SER A 8 24.79 36.14 10.02
CA SER A 8 24.11 34.96 9.50
C SER A 8 23.44 34.20 10.65
N TRP A 9 22.12 34.34 10.79
CA TRP A 9 21.34 33.50 11.71
C TRP A 9 21.09 32.13 11.07
N ILE A 10 21.54 31.06 11.73
CA ILE A 10 21.38 29.67 11.26
C ILE A 10 19.92 29.19 11.41
N GLY A 11 19.14 29.81 12.32
CA GLY A 11 17.74 29.55 12.66
C GLY A 11 16.99 28.53 11.80
N LEU A 12 16.17 29.02 10.86
CA LEU A 12 15.24 28.20 10.07
C LEU A 12 15.84 27.67 8.76
N ARG A 13 17.17 27.70 8.60
CA ARG A 13 17.81 27.30 7.33
C ARG A 13 17.60 25.82 6.99
N PHE A 14 17.36 24.98 7.98
CA PHE A 14 17.04 23.56 7.78
C PHE A 14 15.72 23.36 7.04
N LEU A 15 14.77 24.31 7.04
CA LEU A 15 13.53 24.21 6.26
C LEU A 15 13.77 24.09 4.74
N ARG A 16 14.99 24.37 4.27
CA ARG A 16 15.40 24.12 2.88
C ARG A 16 15.45 22.64 2.50
N SER A 17 15.28 21.70 3.43
CA SER A 17 15.05 20.29 3.12
C SER A 17 13.61 19.99 2.68
N LEU A 18 12.63 20.83 3.01
CA LEU A 18 11.21 20.61 2.66
C LEU A 18 10.94 20.46 1.14
N PRO A 19 11.61 21.22 0.25
CA PRO A 19 11.50 21.03 -1.19
C PRO A 19 11.90 19.63 -1.69
N MET A 20 12.61 18.81 -0.89
CA MET A 20 12.87 17.40 -1.23
C MET A 20 11.59 16.57 -1.36
N MET A 21 10.45 17.06 -0.85
CA MET A 21 9.15 16.44 -1.08
C MET A 21 8.74 16.46 -2.56
N ASN A 22 9.23 17.43 -3.36
CA ASN A 22 8.88 17.62 -4.76
C ASN A 22 9.87 16.94 -5.73
N THR A 23 10.97 16.36 -5.22
CA THR A 23 11.98 15.64 -6.02
C THR A 23 11.42 14.51 -6.90
N PRO A 24 10.42 13.71 -6.47
CA PRO A 24 9.86 12.65 -7.30
C PRO A 24 9.20 13.17 -8.58
N ASP A 25 8.59 14.35 -8.54
CA ASP A 25 7.87 14.92 -9.68
C ASP A 25 8.85 15.55 -10.69
N ILE A 26 9.95 16.13 -10.21
CA ILE A 26 11.07 16.54 -11.06
C ILE A 26 11.70 15.32 -11.74
N LEU A 27 11.89 14.22 -11.02
CA LEU A 27 12.49 13.00 -11.57
C LEU A 27 11.59 12.31 -12.61
N GLN A 28 10.27 12.46 -12.48
CA GLN A 28 9.30 12.08 -13.52
C GLN A 28 9.37 12.99 -14.74
N TYR A 29 9.49 14.31 -14.52
CA TYR A 29 9.65 15.29 -15.61
C TYR A 29 10.90 15.01 -16.45
N MET A 30 12.00 14.59 -15.81
CA MET A 30 13.25 14.22 -16.51
C MET A 30 13.21 12.84 -17.20
N GLY A 31 12.11 12.09 -17.13
CA GLY A 31 11.95 10.80 -17.81
C GLY A 31 12.80 9.65 -17.24
N VAL A 32 13.44 9.83 -16.07
CA VAL A 32 14.30 8.82 -15.41
C VAL A 32 13.46 7.68 -14.82
N VAL A 33 12.29 7.99 -14.26
CA VAL A 33 11.41 7.00 -13.64
C VAL A 33 10.18 6.77 -14.49
N LYS A 34 10.17 5.64 -15.21
CA LYS A 34 9.10 5.27 -16.15
C LYS A 34 8.03 4.34 -15.53
N SER A 35 8.36 3.62 -14.45
CA SER A 35 7.46 2.63 -13.85
C SER A 35 6.62 3.21 -12.71
N SER A 36 5.31 2.97 -12.73
CA SER A 36 4.37 3.42 -11.68
C SER A 36 4.73 2.91 -10.28
N ARG A 37 5.36 1.73 -10.18
CA ARG A 37 5.83 1.18 -8.90
C ARG A 37 7.02 1.98 -8.37
N THR A 38 7.99 2.26 -9.23
CA THR A 38 9.17 3.06 -8.87
C THR A 38 8.79 4.47 -8.48
N ILE A 39 7.83 5.11 -9.18
CA ILE A 39 7.33 6.44 -8.81
C ILE A 39 6.76 6.45 -7.39
N ARG A 40 5.96 5.44 -7.01
CA ARG A 40 5.39 5.33 -5.66
C ARG A 40 6.47 5.18 -4.60
N ILE A 41 7.46 4.33 -4.85
CA ILE A 41 8.58 4.10 -3.93
C ILE A 41 9.44 5.36 -3.79
N THR A 42 9.80 6.02 -4.90
CA THR A 42 10.54 7.29 -4.88
C THR A 42 9.78 8.37 -4.12
N ARG A 43 8.47 8.49 -4.31
CA ARG A 43 7.63 9.44 -3.55
C ARG A 43 7.65 9.18 -2.05
N LEU A 44 7.52 7.92 -1.65
CA LEU A 44 7.58 7.53 -0.24
C LEU A 44 8.97 7.80 0.35
N ALA A 45 10.03 7.41 -0.36
CA ALA A 45 11.41 7.63 0.08
C ALA A 45 11.76 9.12 0.20
N SER A 46 11.40 9.94 -0.80
CA SER A 46 11.68 11.39 -0.77
C SER A 46 10.94 12.09 0.37
N LYS A 47 9.66 11.74 0.62
CA LYS A 47 8.90 12.26 1.77
C LYS A 47 9.54 11.84 3.09
N PHE A 48 9.94 10.58 3.19
CA PHE A 48 10.57 10.02 4.37
C PHE A 48 11.87 10.76 4.73
N ILE A 49 12.75 10.92 3.74
CA ILE A 49 14.03 11.63 3.89
C ILE A 49 13.82 13.10 4.24
N ALA A 50 12.87 13.78 3.60
CA ALA A 50 12.58 15.19 3.85
C ALA A 50 12.09 15.44 5.29
N VAL A 51 11.15 14.63 5.79
CA VAL A 51 10.64 14.73 7.17
C VAL A 51 11.76 14.47 8.18
N TRP A 52 12.59 13.46 7.91
CA TRP A 52 13.70 13.09 8.78
C TRP A 52 14.76 14.22 8.92
N PHE A 53 15.24 14.78 7.80
CA PHE A 53 16.19 15.90 7.85
C PHE A 53 15.58 17.15 8.50
N THR A 54 14.29 17.40 8.27
CA THR A 54 13.60 18.53 8.90
C THR A 54 13.51 18.36 10.42
N ALA A 55 13.21 17.14 10.89
CA ALA A 55 13.17 16.82 12.31
C ALA A 55 14.56 16.91 12.96
N ALA A 56 15.62 16.41 12.31
CA ALA A 56 17.00 16.55 12.78
C ALA A 56 17.44 18.02 12.89
N GLY A 57 17.11 18.85 11.88
CA GLY A 57 17.39 20.28 11.91
C GLY A 57 16.61 21.02 12.99
N LEU A 58 15.37 20.62 13.25
CA LEU A 58 14.54 21.20 14.31
C LEU A 58 15.07 20.84 15.71
N VAL A 59 15.47 19.59 15.94
CA VAL A 59 16.11 19.15 17.19
C VAL A 59 17.42 19.92 17.41
N HIS A 60 18.27 20.02 16.38
CA HIS A 60 19.51 20.79 16.45
C HIS A 60 19.26 22.27 16.80
N LEU A 61 18.27 22.92 16.18
CA LEU A 61 17.93 24.30 16.48
C LEU A 61 17.47 24.46 17.94
N VAL A 62 16.56 23.61 18.38
CA VAL A 62 15.94 23.71 19.70
C VAL A 62 16.94 23.42 20.82
N GLU A 63 17.79 22.40 20.67
CA GLU A 63 18.80 22.07 21.68
C GLU A 63 19.87 23.17 21.78
N ASN A 64 20.32 23.73 20.65
CA ASN A 64 21.30 24.83 20.65
C ASN A 64 20.72 26.17 21.12
N SER A 65 19.42 26.38 20.95
CA SER A 65 18.76 27.62 21.39
C SER A 65 18.34 27.55 22.86
N GLY A 66 17.97 26.36 23.36
CA GLY A 66 17.38 26.17 24.68
C GLY A 66 15.89 26.53 24.75
N ASP A 67 15.24 26.21 25.87
CA ASP A 67 13.82 26.49 26.10
C ASP A 67 13.60 27.91 26.64
N PHE A 68 12.67 28.65 26.03
CA PHE A 68 12.28 29.98 26.52
C PHE A 68 11.61 29.95 27.90
N PHE A 69 10.93 28.86 28.25
CA PHE A 69 10.27 28.70 29.56
C PHE A 69 11.25 28.54 30.73
N CYS A 70 12.49 28.14 30.45
CA CYS A 70 13.54 27.92 31.45
C CYS A 70 14.68 28.94 31.32
N ASN A 71 14.38 30.16 30.83
CA ASN A 71 15.37 31.21 30.58
C ASN A 71 16.58 30.74 29.74
N TYR A 72 16.37 29.79 28.82
CA TYR A 72 17.41 29.20 27.96
C TYR A 72 18.55 28.48 28.73
N CYS A 73 18.38 28.18 30.01
CA CYS A 73 19.41 27.54 30.84
C CYS A 73 19.69 26.07 30.45
N ASN A 74 18.77 25.43 29.73
CA ASN A 74 18.85 24.02 29.33
C ASN A 74 19.45 23.81 27.93
N ALA A 75 20.08 24.85 27.35
CA ALA A 75 20.72 24.75 26.06
C ALA A 75 21.88 23.73 26.08
N GLN A 76 21.97 22.93 25.02
CA GLN A 76 23.04 21.97 24.80
C GLN A 76 23.61 22.18 23.41
N GLU A 77 24.91 22.45 23.35
CA GLU A 77 25.63 22.52 22.07
C GLU A 77 25.71 21.13 21.44
N LEU A 78 24.84 20.90 20.45
CA LEU A 78 24.82 19.71 19.61
C LEU A 78 25.22 20.09 18.20
N ASP A 79 26.23 19.42 17.68
CA ASP A 79 26.57 19.52 16.27
C ASP A 79 25.46 18.89 15.39
N ILE A 80 25.36 19.35 14.14
CA ILE A 80 24.34 18.87 13.20
C ILE A 80 24.46 17.37 12.96
N PHE A 81 25.69 16.84 12.89
CA PHE A 81 25.93 15.41 12.69
C PHE A 81 25.50 14.57 13.89
N ASN A 82 25.68 15.08 15.11
CA ASN A 82 25.22 14.43 16.33
C ASN A 82 23.68 14.43 16.41
N ALA A 83 23.03 15.51 15.98
CA ALA A 83 21.57 15.57 15.89
C ALA A 83 21.02 14.59 14.84
N VAL A 84 21.68 14.47 13.68
CA VAL A 84 21.34 13.47 12.65
C VAL A 84 21.51 12.06 13.19
N TYR A 85 22.65 11.75 13.81
CA TYR A 85 22.92 10.45 14.44
C TYR A 85 21.84 10.09 15.47
N TYR A 86 21.52 11.03 16.37
CA TYR A 86 20.45 10.84 17.35
C TYR A 86 19.10 10.52 16.69
N MET A 87 18.74 11.21 15.61
CA MET A 87 17.52 10.92 14.86
C MET A 87 17.56 9.54 14.17
N ILE A 88 18.71 9.07 13.68
CA ILE A 88 18.86 7.70 13.13
C ILE A 88 18.63 6.67 14.23
N VAL A 89 19.31 6.81 15.36
CA VAL A 89 19.22 5.88 16.50
C VAL A 89 17.80 5.83 17.07
N THR A 90 17.11 6.97 17.09
CA THR A 90 15.72 7.08 17.55
C THR A 90 14.75 6.46 16.55
N MET A 91 14.91 6.73 15.25
CA MET A 91 14.07 6.16 14.19
C MET A 91 14.21 4.64 14.11
N THR A 92 15.44 4.14 14.21
CA THR A 92 15.74 2.69 14.20
C THR A 92 15.35 2.01 15.51
N THR A 93 14.80 2.75 16.49
CA THR A 93 14.40 2.27 17.82
C THR A 93 15.52 1.62 18.62
N VAL A 94 16.78 1.88 18.25
CA VAL A 94 17.95 1.32 18.93
C VAL A 94 18.15 2.00 20.29
N GLY A 95 18.06 3.34 20.33
CA GLY A 95 18.02 4.09 21.58
C GLY A 95 19.22 3.89 22.52
N TYR A 96 20.45 4.01 22.02
CA TYR A 96 21.67 3.81 22.82
C TYR A 96 21.73 4.67 24.11
N GLY A 97 21.10 5.85 24.10
CA GLY A 97 21.07 6.76 25.25
C GLY A 97 22.37 7.51 25.49
N ASP A 98 23.32 7.44 24.55
CA ASP A 98 24.59 8.17 24.53
C ASP A 98 24.38 9.67 24.27
N ILE A 99 23.44 10.00 23.39
CA ILE A 99 23.00 11.37 23.12
C ILE A 99 21.50 11.44 23.38
N SER A 100 21.07 12.45 24.14
CA SER A 100 19.67 12.65 24.50
C SER A 100 19.31 14.12 24.52
N CYS A 101 18.11 14.48 24.07
CA CYS A 101 17.57 15.83 24.17
C CYS A 101 17.36 16.23 25.63
N LYS A 102 17.95 17.35 26.08
CA LYS A 102 17.72 17.89 27.42
C LYS A 102 16.53 18.85 27.46
N THR A 103 16.29 19.55 26.35
CA THR A 103 15.21 20.53 26.25
C THR A 103 13.84 19.86 26.24
N TYR A 104 12.83 20.53 26.82
CA TYR A 104 11.45 20.06 26.79
C TYR A 104 10.88 20.15 25.38
N LEU A 105 11.20 21.20 24.64
CA LEU A 105 10.78 21.35 23.25
C LEU A 105 11.42 20.28 22.35
N GLY A 106 12.70 19.94 22.56
CA GLY A 106 13.39 18.90 21.80
C GLY A 106 12.76 17.53 22.02
N LYS A 107 12.42 17.18 23.27
CA LYS A 107 11.67 15.96 23.61
C LYS A 107 10.29 15.93 22.93
N PHE A 108 9.59 17.05 22.91
CA PHE A 108 8.30 17.16 22.24
C PHE A 108 8.39 16.92 20.72
N VAL A 109 9.41 17.51 20.06
CA VAL A 109 9.67 17.29 18.63
C VAL A 109 9.92 15.82 18.32
N VAL A 110 10.74 15.15 19.13
CA VAL A 110 11.03 13.72 18.99
C VAL A 110 9.78 12.87 19.17
N LEU A 111 8.93 13.21 20.14
CA LEU A 111 7.66 12.52 20.38
C LEU A 111 6.71 12.64 19.18
N LEU A 112 6.60 13.83 18.58
CA LEU A 112 5.83 14.03 17.34
C LEU A 112 6.41 13.22 16.17
N PHE A 113 7.74 13.16 16.05
CA PHE A 113 8.41 12.38 15.02
C PHE A 113 8.09 10.88 15.15
N LEU A 114 8.14 10.32 16.36
CA LEU A 114 7.78 8.91 16.61
C LEU A 114 6.32 8.61 16.22
N MET A 115 5.38 9.52 16.52
CA MET A 115 3.99 9.39 16.09
C MET A 115 3.83 9.40 14.57
N SER A 116 4.60 10.23 13.86
CA SER A 116 4.58 10.28 12.39
C SER A 116 5.16 9.02 11.72
N GLY A 117 6.05 8.29 12.39
CA GLY A 117 6.58 7.02 11.89
C GLY A 117 5.54 5.89 11.91
N LEU A 118 4.70 5.85 12.96
CA LEU A 118 3.70 4.80 13.14
C LEU A 118 2.48 4.92 12.21
N THR A 119 2.13 6.13 11.77
CA THR A 119 0.94 6.37 10.93
C THR A 119 1.13 5.95 9.47
N GLN A 120 2.36 5.74 9.00
CA GLN A 120 2.65 5.43 7.58
C GLN A 120 2.35 3.98 7.18
N GLY A 121 2.28 3.04 8.13
CA GLY A 121 2.19 1.61 7.85
C GLY A 121 0.78 0.99 7.84
N TRP A 122 -0.22 1.65 8.43
CA TRP A 122 -1.50 1.01 8.77
C TRP A 122 -2.70 1.67 8.08
N SER A 123 -2.81 1.57 6.76
CA SER A 123 -4.09 1.82 6.10
C SER A 123 -4.94 0.55 6.11
N TRP A 124 -5.46 0.20 7.29
CA TRP A 124 -6.56 -0.77 7.39
C TRP A 124 -7.74 -0.36 6.49
N ARG A 125 -7.89 0.95 6.25
CA ARG A 125 -8.85 1.50 5.29
C ARG A 125 -8.58 1.02 3.87
N ASP A 126 -7.33 0.94 3.41
CA ASP A 126 -7.05 0.47 2.05
C ASP A 126 -7.44 -1.01 1.87
N LEU A 127 -7.16 -1.84 2.88
CA LEU A 127 -7.61 -3.23 2.89
C LEU A 127 -9.14 -3.32 2.96
N TYR A 128 -9.77 -2.51 3.80
CA TYR A 128 -11.23 -2.44 3.91
C TYR A 128 -11.86 -2.00 2.60
N HIS A 129 -11.38 -0.93 1.97
CA HIS A 129 -11.88 -0.43 0.68
C HIS A 129 -11.68 -1.45 -0.44
N ARG A 130 -10.58 -2.19 -0.43
CA ARG A 130 -10.38 -3.31 -1.37
C ARG A 130 -11.40 -4.41 -1.15
N GLY A 131 -11.69 -4.76 0.10
CA GLY A 131 -12.69 -5.77 0.42
C GLY A 131 -14.12 -5.31 0.10
N ALA A 132 -14.45 -4.07 0.45
CA ALA A 132 -15.76 -3.45 0.22
C ALA A 132 -16.04 -3.16 -1.26
N GLY A 133 -15.00 -3.02 -2.09
CA GLY A 133 -15.13 -2.85 -3.54
C GLY A 133 -15.31 -4.15 -4.32
N MET A 134 -15.39 -5.31 -3.64
CA MET A 134 -15.72 -6.57 -4.30
C MET A 134 -17.23 -6.70 -4.47
N GLU A 135 -17.66 -7.06 -5.67
CA GLU A 135 -19.07 -7.26 -6.02
C GLU A 135 -19.32 -8.72 -6.42
N MET A 136 -20.57 -9.15 -6.27
CA MET A 136 -21.02 -10.47 -6.70
C MET A 136 -21.55 -10.39 -8.13
N TYR A 137 -21.08 -11.30 -8.96
CA TYR A 137 -21.50 -11.45 -10.36
C TYR A 137 -22.04 -12.86 -10.60
N LEU A 138 -23.01 -12.95 -11.50
CA LEU A 138 -23.57 -14.21 -11.98
C LEU A 138 -23.14 -14.40 -13.43
N GLU A 139 -22.29 -15.38 -13.67
CA GLU A 139 -21.70 -15.63 -14.98
C GLU A 139 -21.90 -17.09 -15.42
N GLU A 140 -21.99 -17.32 -16.72
CA GLU A 140 -22.14 -18.69 -17.25
C GLU A 140 -20.78 -19.43 -17.25
N MET A 141 -20.82 -20.71 -16.89
CA MET A 141 -19.64 -21.56 -16.88
C MET A 141 -19.13 -21.87 -18.28
N SER A 142 -17.86 -21.53 -18.53
CA SER A 142 -17.19 -21.83 -19.80
C SER A 142 -17.07 -23.35 -20.01
N PRO A 143 -17.11 -23.84 -21.26
CA PRO A 143 -17.05 -25.28 -21.54
C PRO A 143 -15.81 -26.00 -21.01
N SER A 144 -14.75 -25.27 -20.69
CA SER A 144 -13.53 -25.83 -20.07
C SER A 144 -13.72 -26.30 -18.62
N PHE A 145 -14.81 -25.90 -17.97
CA PHE A 145 -15.17 -26.32 -16.61
C PHE A 145 -16.10 -27.54 -16.60
N TYR A 146 -16.63 -27.95 -17.75
CA TYR A 146 -17.51 -29.11 -17.81
C TYR A 146 -16.74 -30.38 -17.46
N GLY A 147 -17.32 -31.21 -16.59
CA GLY A 147 -16.66 -32.42 -16.12
C GLY A 147 -15.66 -32.20 -14.98
N LYS A 148 -15.47 -30.95 -14.50
CA LYS A 148 -14.63 -30.65 -13.34
C LYS A 148 -15.44 -30.66 -12.05
N THR A 149 -14.79 -31.02 -10.96
CA THR A 149 -15.36 -30.87 -9.62
C THR A 149 -15.40 -29.39 -9.22
N TYR A 150 -16.23 -29.06 -8.23
CA TYR A 150 -16.29 -27.71 -7.68
C TYR A 150 -14.92 -27.22 -7.17
N THR A 151 -14.21 -28.05 -6.42
CA THR A 151 -12.90 -27.71 -5.84
C THR A 151 -11.83 -27.45 -6.90
N GLU A 152 -11.78 -28.25 -7.97
CA GLU A 152 -10.89 -27.98 -9.11
C GLU A 152 -11.21 -26.64 -9.78
N SER A 153 -12.50 -26.37 -9.96
CA SER A 153 -12.99 -25.15 -10.60
C SER A 153 -12.71 -23.93 -9.74
N ALA A 154 -12.91 -24.03 -8.42
CA ALA A 154 -12.57 -23.00 -7.44
C ALA A 154 -11.07 -22.68 -7.47
N LEU A 155 -10.19 -23.67 -7.62
CA LEU A 155 -8.75 -23.46 -7.73
C LEU A 155 -8.36 -22.72 -9.02
N ILE A 156 -9.05 -23.00 -10.13
CA ILE A 156 -8.86 -22.25 -11.38
C ILE A 156 -9.37 -20.81 -11.22
N CYS A 157 -10.53 -20.61 -10.59
CA CYS A 157 -11.05 -19.27 -10.29
C CYS A 157 -10.07 -18.46 -9.43
N PHE A 158 -9.48 -19.08 -8.41
CA PHE A 158 -8.45 -18.43 -7.58
C PHE A 158 -7.25 -17.98 -8.41
N LYS A 159 -6.78 -18.79 -9.37
CA LYS A 159 -5.71 -18.40 -10.31
C LYS A 159 -6.11 -17.24 -11.22
N LEU A 160 -7.39 -17.09 -11.52
CA LEU A 160 -7.95 -15.98 -12.30
C LEU A 160 -8.21 -14.71 -11.46
N ARG A 161 -7.92 -14.75 -10.14
CA ARG A 161 -8.19 -13.68 -9.16
C ARG A 161 -9.68 -13.40 -8.95
N VAL A 162 -10.50 -14.45 -9.07
CA VAL A 162 -11.94 -14.38 -8.79
C VAL A 162 -12.28 -15.47 -7.78
N MET A 163 -13.17 -15.18 -6.84
CA MET A 163 -13.61 -16.16 -5.85
C MET A 163 -14.91 -16.82 -6.31
N LEU A 164 -14.92 -18.15 -6.44
CA LEU A 164 -16.14 -18.92 -6.69
C LEU A 164 -16.87 -19.14 -5.36
N LEU A 165 -18.13 -18.73 -5.27
CA LEU A 165 -18.94 -18.84 -4.05
C LEU A 165 -19.93 -20.01 -4.14
N ALA A 166 -20.72 -20.04 -5.22
CA ALA A 166 -21.79 -21.01 -5.40
C ALA A 166 -21.97 -21.35 -6.88
N VAL A 167 -22.61 -22.49 -7.14
CA VAL A 167 -22.97 -22.91 -8.50
C VAL A 167 -24.47 -23.11 -8.54
N ASP A 168 -25.10 -22.51 -9.55
CA ASP A 168 -26.49 -22.71 -9.88
C ASP A 168 -26.61 -23.81 -10.94
N MET A 169 -27.18 -24.94 -10.53
CA MET A 169 -27.43 -26.10 -11.37
C MET A 169 -28.88 -26.10 -11.79
N ARG A 170 -29.11 -26.21 -13.10
CA ARG A 170 -30.47 -26.36 -13.62
C ARG A 170 -30.79 -27.85 -13.74
N GLN A 171 -31.74 -28.31 -12.92
CA GLN A 171 -32.23 -29.68 -12.93
C GLN A 171 -33.68 -29.70 -13.39
N THR A 172 -34.03 -30.68 -14.22
CA THR A 172 -35.43 -30.94 -14.59
C THR A 172 -36.07 -31.84 -13.55
N ASP A 173 -37.14 -31.36 -12.91
CA ASP A 173 -37.97 -32.17 -12.02
C ASP A 173 -38.64 -33.32 -12.80
N GLU A 174 -39.11 -34.34 -12.06
CA GLU A 174 -39.90 -35.46 -12.59
C GLU A 174 -41.18 -35.02 -13.34
N HIS A 175 -41.67 -33.80 -13.09
CA HIS A 175 -42.83 -33.20 -13.75
C HIS A 175 -42.46 -32.38 -15.01
N GLY A 176 -41.20 -32.43 -15.46
CA GLY A 176 -40.70 -31.71 -16.64
C GLY A 176 -40.46 -30.21 -16.41
N HIS A 177 -40.58 -29.71 -15.18
CA HIS A 177 -40.32 -28.31 -14.85
C HIS A 177 -38.83 -28.11 -14.55
N MET A 178 -38.22 -27.07 -15.13
CA MET A 178 -36.81 -26.74 -14.90
C MET A 178 -36.67 -25.96 -13.59
N ARG A 179 -35.98 -26.51 -12.61
CA ARG A 179 -35.64 -25.85 -11.35
C ARG A 179 -34.17 -25.45 -11.31
N SER A 180 -33.90 -24.25 -10.79
CA SER A 180 -32.56 -23.78 -10.45
C SER A 180 -32.28 -24.16 -9.00
N ILE A 181 -31.27 -24.99 -8.78
CA ILE A 181 -30.77 -25.33 -7.44
C ILE A 181 -29.45 -24.61 -7.27
N VAL A 182 -29.43 -23.65 -6.34
CA VAL A 182 -28.21 -22.93 -5.97
C VAL A 182 -27.54 -23.71 -4.85
N ASP A 183 -26.38 -24.29 -5.16
CA ASP A 183 -25.57 -25.01 -4.19
C ASP A 183 -24.40 -24.13 -3.73
N VAL A 184 -24.37 -23.84 -2.43
CA VAL A 184 -23.35 -23.01 -1.79
C VAL A 184 -22.29 -23.96 -1.24
N VAL A 185 -21.15 -24.03 -1.94
CA VAL A 185 -20.10 -25.02 -1.70
C VAL A 185 -20.62 -26.46 -1.86
N PRO A 186 -20.95 -26.86 -3.11
CA PRO A 186 -21.34 -28.24 -3.40
C PRO A 186 -20.26 -29.24 -2.98
N CYS A 187 -20.68 -30.45 -2.62
CA CYS A 187 -19.78 -31.57 -2.32
C CYS A 187 -18.79 -31.83 -3.46
N ASP A 188 -17.62 -32.39 -3.14
CA ASP A 188 -16.55 -32.68 -4.12
C ASP A 188 -16.97 -33.64 -5.25
N GLU A 189 -18.02 -34.44 -5.04
CA GLU A 189 -18.62 -35.31 -6.06
C GLU A 189 -19.46 -34.56 -7.09
N CYS A 190 -19.79 -33.30 -6.82
CA CYS A 190 -20.59 -32.50 -7.71
C CYS A 190 -19.77 -32.03 -8.92
N VAL A 191 -20.18 -32.47 -10.09
CA VAL A 191 -19.54 -32.17 -11.37
C VAL A 191 -20.30 -31.05 -12.06
N ILE A 192 -19.56 -30.08 -12.59
CA ILE A 192 -20.14 -28.95 -13.32
C ILE A 192 -20.62 -29.42 -14.69
N VAL A 193 -21.90 -29.16 -14.96
CA VAL A 193 -22.58 -29.52 -16.22
C VAL A 193 -22.84 -28.29 -17.09
N ARG A 194 -23.24 -28.54 -18.35
CA ARG A 194 -23.52 -27.47 -19.31
C ARG A 194 -24.73 -26.63 -18.86
N GLY A 195 -24.60 -25.30 -18.97
CA GLY A 195 -25.65 -24.37 -18.58
C GLY A 195 -25.71 -24.06 -17.08
N CYS A 196 -24.74 -24.56 -16.30
CA CYS A 196 -24.53 -24.09 -14.92
C CYS A 196 -24.09 -22.62 -14.91
N ARG A 197 -24.61 -21.87 -13.94
CA ARG A 197 -24.15 -20.49 -13.67
C ARG A 197 -23.32 -20.47 -12.40
N ALA A 198 -22.35 -19.58 -12.34
CA ALA A 198 -21.44 -19.41 -11.24
C ALA A 198 -21.74 -18.11 -10.50
N PHE A 199 -21.89 -18.17 -9.19
CA PHE A 199 -21.82 -16.98 -8.34
C PHE A 199 -20.36 -16.74 -8.02
N VAL A 200 -19.83 -15.63 -8.53
CA VAL A 200 -18.42 -15.25 -8.38
C VAL A 200 -18.30 -13.88 -7.73
N VAL A 201 -17.27 -13.70 -6.91
CA VAL A 201 -16.95 -12.41 -6.28
C VAL A 201 -15.66 -11.89 -6.88
N GLY A 202 -15.70 -10.67 -7.41
CA GLY A 202 -14.59 -10.03 -8.11
C GLY A 202 -14.60 -8.52 -7.96
N ILE A 203 -13.53 -7.85 -8.40
CA ILE A 203 -13.38 -6.39 -8.30
C ILE A 203 -14.12 -5.66 -9.43
N SER A 204 -14.39 -6.35 -10.55
CA SER A 204 -15.04 -5.80 -11.72
C SER A 204 -15.77 -6.89 -12.49
N SER A 205 -16.81 -6.50 -13.24
CA SER A 205 -17.50 -7.38 -14.17
C SER A 205 -16.56 -7.97 -15.22
N GLU A 206 -15.54 -7.23 -15.67
CA GLU A 206 -14.56 -7.74 -16.64
C GLU A 206 -13.72 -8.89 -16.06
N ASP A 207 -13.32 -8.76 -14.78
CA ASP A 207 -12.60 -9.84 -14.08
C ASP A 207 -13.52 -11.07 -13.90
N ALA A 208 -14.82 -10.87 -13.64
CA ALA A 208 -15.80 -11.95 -13.55
C ALA A 208 -16.04 -12.64 -14.90
N SER A 209 -16.18 -11.90 -16.00
CA SER A 209 -16.45 -12.44 -17.34
C SER A 209 -15.24 -13.18 -17.95
N ARG A 210 -14.02 -13.04 -17.38
CA ARG A 210 -12.88 -13.92 -17.76
C ARG A 210 -13.20 -15.39 -17.61
N PHE A 211 -14.13 -15.71 -16.72
CA PHE A 211 -14.63 -17.05 -16.51
C PHE A 211 -15.34 -17.61 -17.74
N ALA A 212 -16.28 -16.86 -18.32
CA ALA A 212 -17.02 -17.25 -19.53
C ALA A 212 -16.08 -17.42 -20.74
N CYS A 213 -15.09 -16.53 -20.86
CA CYS A 213 -14.10 -16.54 -21.95
C CYS A 213 -12.91 -17.49 -21.72
N PHE A 214 -12.84 -18.24 -20.62
CA PHE A 214 -11.67 -19.05 -20.27
C PHE A 214 -11.29 -20.06 -21.35
N ALA A 215 -12.26 -20.69 -22.02
CA ALA A 215 -12.00 -21.59 -23.15
C ALA A 215 -11.29 -20.91 -24.34
N PHE A 216 -11.65 -19.65 -24.64
CA PHE A 216 -11.01 -18.85 -25.69
C PHE A 216 -9.60 -18.44 -25.29
N LEU A 217 -9.40 -18.02 -24.04
CA LEU A 217 -8.10 -17.66 -23.49
C LEU A 217 -7.14 -18.85 -23.46
N LYS A 218 -7.63 -20.05 -23.10
CA LYS A 218 -6.82 -21.28 -23.13
C LYS A 218 -6.41 -21.64 -24.57
N LYS A 219 -7.32 -21.47 -25.54
CA LYS A 219 -7.04 -21.71 -26.96
C LYS A 219 -6.02 -20.72 -27.52
N GLN A 220 -6.09 -19.43 -27.18
CA GLN A 220 -5.08 -18.46 -27.57
C GLN A 220 -3.72 -18.73 -26.92
N ARG A 221 -3.69 -19.07 -25.63
CA ARG A 221 -2.45 -19.34 -24.91
C ARG A 221 -1.75 -20.60 -25.42
N SER A 222 -2.49 -21.67 -25.73
CA SER A 222 -1.88 -22.86 -26.33
C SER A 222 -1.40 -22.64 -27.77
N ILE A 223 -1.96 -21.68 -28.50
CA ILE A 223 -1.46 -21.30 -29.83
C ILE A 223 -0.15 -20.51 -29.69
N ILE A 224 -0.05 -19.61 -28.69
CA ILE A 224 1.16 -18.83 -28.42
C ILE A 224 2.30 -19.73 -27.92
N ASP A 225 2.01 -20.71 -27.06
CA ASP A 225 3.01 -21.65 -26.53
C ASP A 225 3.49 -22.70 -27.57
N VAL A 226 2.83 -22.81 -28.74
CA VAL A 226 3.23 -23.69 -29.85
C VAL A 226 3.97 -22.94 -30.97
N VAL A 227 3.87 -21.60 -30.99
CA VAL A 227 4.51 -20.73 -31.99
C VAL A 227 5.83 -20.12 -31.49
N LEU A 228 6.15 -20.28 -30.20
CA LEU A 228 7.43 -19.95 -29.56
C LEU A 228 8.22 -21.22 -29.25
#